data_AF-H9EZZ6-F1
#
_entry.id   AF-H9EZZ6-F1
#
_cell.length_a   1.000
_cell.length_b   1.000
_cell.length_c   1.000
_cell.angle_alpha   90.00
_cell.angle_beta   90.00
_cell.angle_gamma   90.00
#
_symmetry.space_group_name_H-M   'P 1'
#
loop_
_entity.id
_entity.type
_entity.pdbx_description
1 polymer ?
#
loop_
_entity_poly.entity_id
_entity_poly.type
_entity_poly.pdbx_seq_one_letter_code
_entity_poly.pdbx_strand_id
1 'polypeptide(L)'
;MEGQSVEELLAKAEQDEAEKLQRITVHKELELEFDLGNLLASDRNPPTGLRCAGPTPEAELRALARDNTQLLINQLWQLPTERVEETIVARLPEPTTRLPREKPLPRPR
;
A
#
# COMPACT_ATOMS: atom_id res chain seq x y z
N MET A 1 23.93 -19.26 33.70
CA MET A 1 23.36 -18.51 32.56
C MET A 1 23.67 -19.34 31.33
N GLU A 2 22.79 -20.28 31.00
CA GLU A 2 22.89 -21.01 29.74
C GLU A 2 22.50 -20.02 28.63
N GLY A 3 23.45 -19.73 27.74
CA GLY A 3 23.16 -18.96 26.55
C GLY A 3 22.24 -19.79 25.64
N GLN A 4 21.22 -19.14 25.08
CA GLN A 4 20.36 -19.76 24.07
C GLN A 4 21.22 -20.32 22.94
N SER A 5 20.84 -21.50 22.43
CA SER A 5 21.56 -22.11 21.32
C SER A 5 21.44 -21.23 20.06
N VAL A 6 22.42 -21.30 19.16
CA VAL A 6 22.38 -20.52 17.90
C VAL A 6 21.12 -20.86 17.09
N GLU A 7 20.67 -22.12 17.16
CA GLU A 7 19.47 -22.62 16.49
C GLU A 7 18.19 -21.98 17.05
N GLU A 8 18.08 -21.86 18.38
CA GLU A 8 16.95 -21.19 19.04
C GLU A 8 16.88 -19.70 18.69
N LEU A 9 18.03 -19.02 18.62
CA LEU A 9 18.10 -17.62 18.23
C LEU A 9 17.66 -17.40 16.78
N LEU A 10 18.07 -18.29 15.87
CA LEU A 10 17.64 -18.25 14.48
C LEU A 10 16.14 -18.45 14.35
N ALA A 11 15.59 -19.49 14.98
CA ALA A 11 14.17 -19.81 14.94
C ALA A 11 13.32 -18.66 15.47
N LYS A 12 13.76 -18.01 16.56
CA LYS A 12 13.07 -16.84 17.12
C LYS A 12 13.09 -15.64 16.16
N ALA A 13 14.22 -15.39 15.49
CA ALA A 13 14.33 -14.31 14.52
C ALA A 13 13.41 -14.52 13.31
N GLU A 14 13.34 -15.75 12.79
CA GLU A 14 12.43 -16.11 11.70
C GLU A 14 10.95 -15.92 12.09
N GLN A 15 10.60 -16.27 13.33
CA GLN A 15 9.25 -16.13 13.84
C GLN A 15 8.84 -14.66 14.00
N ASP A 16 9.74 -13.84 14.55
CA ASP A 16 9.53 -12.38 14.66
C ASP A 16 9.40 -11.71 13.28
N GLU A 17 10.13 -12.19 12.28
CA GLU A 17 10.03 -11.71 10.91
C GLU A 17 8.70 -12.11 10.24
N ALA A 18 8.29 -13.37 10.40
CA ALA A 18 7.01 -13.86 9.91
C ALA A 18 5.83 -13.07 10.50
N GLU A 19 5.86 -12.78 11.80
CA GLU A 19 4.83 -11.95 12.45
C GLU A 19 4.78 -10.53 11.88
N LYS A 20 5.95 -9.92 11.59
CA LYS A 20 6.01 -8.59 10.97
C LYS A 20 5.41 -8.62 9.56
N LEU A 21 5.76 -9.62 8.76
CA LEU A 21 5.21 -9.80 7.41
C LEU A 21 3.70 -10.02 7.44
N GLN A 22 3.20 -10.79 8.40
CA GLN A 22 1.76 -11.03 8.56
C GLN A 22 0.98 -9.73 8.81
N ARG A 23 1.55 -8.77 9.56
CA ARG A 23 0.88 -7.49 9.87
C ARG A 23 0.72 -6.57 8.67
N ILE A 24 1.63 -6.65 7.69
CA ILE A 24 1.63 -5.79 6.49
C ILE A 24 1.06 -6.48 5.25
N THR A 25 0.85 -7.80 5.31
CA THR A 25 0.27 -8.57 4.23
C THR A 25 -1.25 -8.49 4.30
N VAL A 26 -1.86 -8.17 3.16
CA VAL A 26 -3.33 -8.10 3.02
C VAL A 26 -3.73 -8.97 1.85
N HIS A 27 -4.62 -9.92 2.09
CA HIS A 27 -5.11 -10.83 1.07
C HIS A 27 -6.48 -10.35 0.59
N LYS A 28 -6.65 -10.27 -0.74
CA LYS A 28 -7.92 -9.97 -1.40
C LYS A 28 -8.15 -10.94 -2.55
N GLU A 29 -9.41 -11.12 -2.93
CA GLU A 29 -9.79 -12.03 -4.02
C GLU A 29 -9.28 -11.53 -5.37
N LEU A 30 -9.40 -10.22 -5.61
CA LEU A 30 -8.86 -9.52 -6.75
C LEU A 30 -7.70 -8.62 -6.32
N GLU A 31 -6.64 -8.62 -7.11
CA GLU A 31 -5.55 -7.66 -6.96
C GLU A 31 -6.03 -6.23 -7.24
N LEU A 32 -5.41 -5.27 -6.56
CA LEU A 32 -5.68 -3.85 -6.76
C LEU A 32 -4.96 -3.35 -8.00
N GLU A 33 -5.58 -2.38 -8.68
CA GLU A 33 -4.92 -1.63 -9.75
C GLU A 33 -4.29 -0.36 -9.17
N PHE A 34 -3.03 -0.09 -9.50
CA PHE A 34 -2.28 1.04 -8.94
C PHE A 34 -1.94 2.08 -10.01
N ASP A 35 -2.08 3.35 -9.65
CA ASP A 35 -1.53 4.50 -10.36
C ASP A 35 -0.67 5.29 -9.37
N LEU A 36 0.56 4.81 -9.16
CA LEU A 36 1.47 5.36 -8.16
C LEU A 36 1.89 6.80 -8.47
N GLY A 37 1.84 7.22 -9.74
CA GLY A 37 2.07 8.62 -10.12
C GLY A 37 1.03 9.58 -9.55
N ASN A 38 -0.19 9.08 -9.32
CA ASN A 38 -1.28 9.79 -8.64
C ASN A 38 -1.50 9.34 -7.19
N LEU A 39 -0.61 8.50 -6.63
CA LEU A 39 -0.77 7.87 -5.31
C LEU A 39 -2.14 7.18 -5.14
N LEU A 40 -2.60 6.50 -6.20
CA LEU A 40 -3.95 5.96 -6.28
C LEU A 40 -3.92 4.42 -6.30
N ALA A 41 -4.84 3.83 -5.55
CA ALA A 41 -5.13 2.40 -5.58
C ALA A 41 -6.63 2.18 -5.81
N SER A 42 -6.97 1.43 -6.86
CA SER A 42 -8.34 1.09 -7.24
C SER A 42 -8.64 -0.35 -6.84
N ASP A 43 -9.56 -0.48 -5.87
CA ASP A 43 -10.05 -1.76 -5.40
C ASP A 43 -11.38 -2.10 -6.08
N ARG A 44 -11.38 -3.15 -6.91
CA ARG A 44 -12.58 -3.64 -7.62
C ARG A 44 -13.29 -4.77 -6.88
N ASN A 45 -12.79 -5.19 -5.71
CA ASN A 45 -13.46 -6.18 -4.90
C ASN A 45 -14.83 -5.63 -4.42
N PRO A 46 -15.90 -6.43 -4.41
CA PRO A 46 -17.19 -5.99 -3.92
C PRO A 46 -17.10 -5.66 -2.41
N PRO A 47 -17.67 -4.53 -1.94
CA PRO A 47 -17.64 -4.17 -0.52
C PRO A 47 -18.69 -4.97 0.26
N THR A 48 -18.51 -6.29 0.34
CA THR A 48 -19.45 -7.25 0.96
C THR A 48 -19.69 -6.96 2.43
N GLY A 49 -18.65 -6.63 3.20
CA GLY A 49 -18.78 -6.21 4.60
C GLY A 49 -19.69 -4.99 4.77
N LEU A 50 -19.64 -4.05 3.83
CA LEU A 50 -20.50 -2.87 3.81
C LEU A 50 -21.97 -3.20 3.52
N ARG A 51 -22.24 -4.23 2.72
CA ARG A 51 -23.61 -4.70 2.41
C ARG A 51 -24.28 -5.35 3.62
N CYS A 52 -23.47 -5.92 4.52
CA CYS A 52 -23.93 -6.55 5.76
C CYS A 52 -23.86 -5.60 6.97
N ALA A 53 -23.21 -4.45 6.82
CA ALA A 53 -23.14 -3.43 7.86
C ALA A 53 -24.54 -2.91 8.17
N GLY A 54 -24.92 -2.94 9.45
CA GLY A 54 -26.12 -2.28 9.93
C GLY A 54 -26.02 -0.74 9.84
N PRO A 55 -26.70 0.02 10.71
CA PRO A 55 -26.81 1.48 10.57
C PRO A 55 -25.49 2.27 10.71
N THR A 56 -24.37 1.63 11.07
CA THR A 56 -23.06 2.28 11.27
C THR A 56 -21.97 1.59 10.45
N PRO A 57 -21.78 1.98 9.18
CA PRO A 57 -20.79 1.36 8.27
C PRO A 57 -19.34 1.82 8.51
N GLU A 58 -19.12 2.78 9.42
CA GLU A 58 -17.80 3.41 9.67
C GLU A 58 -16.68 2.42 9.98
N ALA A 59 -16.96 1.37 10.76
CA ALA A 59 -15.96 0.36 11.10
C ALA A 59 -15.50 -0.43 9.87
N GLU A 60 -16.44 -0.80 9.00
CA GLU A 60 -16.18 -1.53 7.75
C GLU A 60 -15.44 -0.65 6.73
N LEU A 61 -15.85 0.62 6.58
CA LEU A 61 -15.15 1.58 5.73
C LEU A 61 -13.71 1.80 6.20
N ARG A 62 -13.51 1.92 7.51
CA ARG A 62 -12.17 2.09 8.09
C ARG A 62 -11.31 0.86 7.85
N ALA A 63 -11.85 -0.34 8.06
CA ALA A 63 -11.14 -1.59 7.77
C ALA A 63 -10.75 -1.66 6.28
N LEU A 64 -11.70 -1.42 5.38
CA LEU A 64 -11.46 -1.42 3.93
C LEU A 64 -10.39 -0.39 3.51
N ALA A 65 -10.48 0.83 4.04
CA ALA A 65 -9.52 1.89 3.77
C ALA A 65 -8.13 1.55 4.30
N ARG A 66 -8.02 0.98 5.50
CA ARG A 66 -6.76 0.51 6.08
C ARG A 66 -6.11 -0.55 5.19
N ASP A 67 -6.89 -1.52 4.74
CA ASP A 67 -6.44 -2.61 3.87
C ASP A 67 -5.87 -2.09 2.56
N ASN A 68 -6.63 -1.23 1.88
CA ASN A 68 -6.22 -0.66 0.60
C ASN A 68 -5.02 0.27 0.74
N THR A 69 -4.96 1.04 1.83
CA THR A 69 -3.82 1.91 2.12
C THR A 69 -2.57 1.09 2.41
N GLN A 70 -2.66 0.00 3.17
CA GLN A 70 -1.52 -0.88 3.44
C GLN A 70 -0.92 -1.40 2.13
N LEU A 71 -1.76 -1.87 1.21
CA LEU A 71 -1.31 -2.35 -0.10
C LEU A 71 -0.67 -1.22 -0.93
N LEU A 72 -1.25 -0.02 -0.93
CA LEU A 72 -0.65 1.14 -1.61
C LEU A 72 0.72 1.52 -1.04
N ILE A 73 0.85 1.60 0.29
CA ILE A 73 2.13 1.89 0.95
C ILE A 73 3.17 0.80 0.65
N ASN A 74 2.77 -0.47 0.65
CA ASN A 74 3.66 -1.58 0.30
C ASN A 74 4.22 -1.41 -1.13
N GLN A 75 3.42 -0.92 -2.09
CA GLN A 75 3.89 -0.64 -3.45
C GLN A 75 4.83 0.57 -3.50
N LEU A 76 4.51 1.64 -2.75
CA LEU A 76 5.36 2.84 -2.70
C LEU A 76 6.76 2.54 -2.13
N TRP A 77 6.87 1.66 -1.13
CA TRP A 77 8.15 1.25 -0.55
C TRP A 77 9.00 0.34 -1.43
N GLN A 78 8.45 -0.17 -2.53
CA GLN A 78 9.23 -0.87 -3.54
C GLN A 78 9.82 0.07 -4.60
N LEU A 79 9.41 1.35 -4.61
CA LEU A 79 9.91 2.31 -5.59
C LEU A 79 11.37 2.68 -5.33
N PRO A 80 12.13 3.00 -6.39
CA PRO A 80 13.47 3.54 -6.25
C PRO A 80 13.45 4.83 -5.41
N THR A 81 14.37 4.94 -4.46
CA THR A 81 14.54 6.14 -3.64
C THR A 81 15.80 6.89 -4.02
N GLU A 82 15.78 8.19 -3.80
CA GLU A 82 16.96 9.06 -3.93
C GLU A 82 17.05 10.04 -2.77
N ARG A 83 18.24 10.58 -2.56
CA ARG A 83 18.46 11.63 -1.57
C ARG A 83 18.45 12.98 -2.26
N VAL A 84 17.50 13.83 -1.88
CA VAL A 84 17.41 15.22 -2.30
C VAL A 84 17.69 16.08 -1.07
N GLU A 85 18.81 16.80 -1.11
CA GLU A 85 19.32 17.57 0.03
C GLU A 85 19.50 16.66 1.27
N GLU A 86 18.73 16.89 2.32
CA GLU A 86 18.74 16.11 3.56
C GLU A 86 17.58 15.11 3.68
N THR A 87 16.76 14.95 2.63
CA THR A 87 15.55 14.10 2.64
C THR A 87 15.64 12.92 1.68
N ILE A 88 15.09 11.77 2.08
CA ILE A 88 14.91 10.61 1.19
C ILE A 88 13.54 10.71 0.54
N VAL A 89 13.50 10.66 -0.79
CA VAL A 89 12.27 10.73 -1.58
C VAL A 89 12.15 9.50 -2.47
N ALA A 90 10.92 9.04 -2.70
CA ALA A 90 10.63 7.99 -3.67
C ALA A 90 10.43 8.62 -5.06
N ARG A 91 10.97 7.97 -6.11
CA ARG A 91 10.74 8.36 -7.49
C ARG A 91 9.42 7.78 -7.98
N LEU A 92 8.41 8.63 -8.09
CA LEU A 92 7.11 8.23 -8.62
C LEU A 92 7.16 8.06 -10.15
N PRO A 93 6.43 7.08 -10.71
CA PRO A 93 6.27 6.96 -12.15
C PRO A 93 5.34 8.06 -12.72
N GLU A 94 5.30 8.18 -14.04
CA GLU A 94 4.32 9.04 -14.71
C GLU A 94 2.88 8.59 -14.42
N PRO A 95 1.96 9.51 -14.12
CA PRO A 95 0.55 9.20 -13.91
C PRO A 95 -0.10 8.47 -15.09
N THR A 96 -0.79 7.37 -14.83
CA THR A 96 -1.47 6.58 -15.87
C THR A 96 -2.90 7.06 -16.12
N THR A 97 -3.60 7.49 -15.07
CA THR A 97 -4.98 7.99 -15.16
C THR A 97 -5.02 9.28 -15.98
N ARG A 98 -5.69 9.22 -17.14
CA ARG A 98 -5.85 10.36 -18.04
C ARG A 98 -6.86 11.34 -17.45
N LEU A 99 -6.39 12.54 -17.09
CA LEU A 99 -7.23 13.63 -16.62
C LEU A 99 -7.43 14.68 -17.73
N PRO A 100 -8.63 15.29 -17.82
CA PRO A 100 -8.85 16.37 -18.77
C PRO A 100 -8.00 17.58 -18.38
N ARG A 101 -7.41 18.23 -19.39
CA ARG A 101 -6.70 19.49 -19.17
C ARG A 101 -7.69 20.60 -18.89
N GLU A 102 -7.33 21.50 -17.97
CA GLU A 102 -8.09 22.72 -17.71
C GLU A 102 -8.12 23.65 -18.94
N LYS A 103 -6.98 23.75 -19.64
CA LYS A 103 -6.79 24.66 -20.78
C LYS A 103 -6.43 23.89 -22.05
N PRO A 104 -6.86 24.38 -23.23
CA PRO A 104 -6.46 23.80 -24.50
C PRO A 104 -4.94 23.85 -24.67
N LEU A 105 -4.43 23.09 -25.64
CA LEU A 105 -3.01 23.13 -25.96
C LEU A 105 -2.60 24.55 -26.40
N PRO A 106 -1.41 25.04 -26.00
CA PRO A 106 -0.89 26.31 -26.48
C PRO A 106 -0.89 26.33 -28.01
N ARG A 107 -1.32 27.45 -28.61
CA ARG A 107 -1.28 27.59 -30.06
C ARG A 107 0.19 27.63 -30.52
N PRO A 108 0.53 27.06 -31.69
CA PRO A 108 1.85 27.22 -32.29
C PRO A 108 2.19 28.71 -32.44
N ARG A 109 3.48 29.04 -32.33
CA ARG A 109 3.98 30.40 -32.63
C ARG A 109 4.01 30.64 -34.12
#